data_AF-A0A965AB50-F1
#
_entry.id   AF-A0A965AB50-F1
#
_cell.length_a   1.000
_cell.length_b   1.000
_cell.length_c   1.000
_cell.angle_alpha   90.00
_cell.angle_beta   90.00
_cell.angle_gamma   90.00
#
_symmetry.space_group_name_H-M   'P 1'
#
loop_
_entity.id
_entity.type
_entity.pdbx_description
1 polymer ?
#
loop_
_entity_poly.entity_id
_entity_poly.type
_entity_poly.pdbx_seq_one_letter_code
_entity_poly.pdbx_strand_id
1 'polypeptide(L)'
;MNYQTFRQLLLLYKKGQSNIHELGLVGVDLLESPYEMSSVVEKMMNLTLGCFYTEEGLEWVSWFIFDNEWGKRNWRGPLYERDAEGKLVKKECSKDGHGAHDEHGNPICYSIKSLHAHLQQNHLKS
;
A
#
# COMPACT_ATOMS: atom_id res chain seq x y z
N MET A 1 -5.56 -1.12 -16.01
CA MET A 1 -5.87 0.34 -15.92
C MET A 1 -4.65 1.14 -16.38
N ASN A 2 -4.80 2.25 -17.12
CA ASN A 2 -3.64 3.07 -17.52
C ASN A 2 -2.97 3.77 -16.32
N TYR A 3 -1.71 4.16 -16.47
CA TYR A 3 -0.92 4.75 -15.38
C TYR A 3 -1.50 6.06 -14.83
N GLN A 4 -2.02 6.95 -15.68
CA GLN A 4 -2.53 8.24 -15.23
C GLN A 4 -3.75 8.09 -14.33
N THR A 5 -4.71 7.25 -14.73
CA THR A 5 -5.89 6.93 -13.93
C THR A 5 -5.50 6.24 -12.62
N PHE A 6 -4.59 5.27 -12.68
CA PHE A 6 -4.11 4.55 -11.50
C PHE A 6 -3.44 5.50 -10.49
N ARG A 7 -2.55 6.37 -10.97
CA ARG A 7 -1.88 7.39 -10.15
C ARG A 7 -2.88 8.36 -9.53
N GLN A 8 -3.85 8.85 -10.30
CA GLN A 8 -4.87 9.76 -9.79
C GLN A 8 -5.71 9.10 -8.70
N LEU A 9 -6.16 7.85 -8.91
CA LEU A 9 -6.92 7.09 -7.93
C LEU A 9 -6.15 6.96 -6.60
N LEU A 10 -4.89 6.53 -6.66
CA LEU A 10 -4.06 6.36 -5.47
C LEU A 10 -3.77 7.67 -4.74
N LEU A 11 -3.52 8.77 -5.48
CA LEU A 11 -3.29 10.08 -4.86
C LEU A 11 -4.57 10.67 -4.25
N LEU A 12 -5.74 10.43 -4.87
CA LEU A 12 -7.03 10.81 -4.31
C LEU A 12 -7.32 10.02 -3.03
N TYR A 13 -7.06 8.71 -3.03
CA TYR A 13 -7.18 7.88 -1.83
C TYR A 13 -6.29 8.39 -0.70
N LYS A 14 -5.00 8.64 -0.99
CA LYS A 14 -4.04 9.22 -0.03
C LYS A 14 -4.54 10.52 0.57
N LYS A 15 -5.04 11.43 -0.28
CA LYS A 15 -5.60 12.71 0.17
C LYS A 15 -6.85 12.50 1.03
N GLY A 16 -7.72 11.56 0.67
CA GLY A 16 -8.90 11.20 1.45
C GLY A 16 -8.54 10.73 2.86
N GLN A 17 -7.56 9.83 2.98
CA GLN A 17 -7.04 9.39 4.28
C GLN A 17 -6.48 10.56 5.10
N SER A 18 -5.67 11.43 4.48
CA SER A 18 -5.14 12.62 5.17
C SER A 18 -6.25 13.54 5.67
N ASN A 19 -7.26 13.82 4.84
CA ASN A 19 -8.40 14.66 5.24
C ASN A 19 -9.18 14.05 6.41
N ILE A 20 -9.45 12.74 6.37
CA ILE A 20 -10.15 12.02 7.44
C ILE A 20 -9.34 12.11 8.75
N HIS A 21 -8.02 11.93 8.68
CA HIS A 21 -7.15 12.06 9.83
C HIS A 21 -7.14 13.49 10.41
N GLU A 22 -6.98 14.50 9.55
CA GLU A 22 -7.00 15.92 9.96
C GLU A 22 -8.34 16.34 10.59
N LEU A 23 -9.46 15.82 10.08
CA LEU A 23 -10.78 16.01 10.67
C LEU A 23 -10.88 15.38 12.07
N GLY A 24 -10.30 14.19 12.25
CA GLY A 24 -10.19 13.53 13.56
C GLY A 24 -9.45 14.41 14.58
N LEU A 25 -8.36 15.08 14.17
CA LEU A 25 -7.59 15.98 15.04
C LEU A 25 -8.40 17.20 15.53
N VAL A 26 -9.45 17.60 14.82
CA VAL A 26 -10.35 18.71 15.23
C VAL A 26 -11.67 18.22 15.85
N GLY A 27 -11.76 16.92 16.17
CA GLY A 27 -12.89 16.32 16.88
C GLY A 27 -14.01 15.76 16.00
N VAL A 28 -13.83 15.72 14.67
CA VAL A 28 -14.75 15.03 13.75
C VAL A 28 -14.21 13.63 13.49
N ASP A 29 -14.68 12.66 14.26
CA ASP A 29 -14.26 11.27 14.09
C ASP A 29 -14.99 10.59 12.92
N LEU A 30 -14.25 10.32 11.85
CA LEU A 30 -14.68 9.57 10.68
C LEU A 30 -13.91 8.24 10.52
N LEU A 31 -13.15 7.84 11.56
CA LEU A 31 -12.32 6.64 11.60
C LEU A 31 -12.94 5.53 12.46
N GLU A 32 -13.48 5.87 13.64
CA GLU A 32 -13.99 4.88 14.60
C GLU A 32 -15.46 5.16 15.00
N SER A 33 -16.14 6.04 14.27
CA SER A 33 -17.53 6.42 14.52
C SER A 33 -18.54 5.58 13.72
N PRO A 34 -19.85 5.65 14.04
CA PRO A 34 -20.90 5.04 13.22
C PRO A 34 -20.96 5.56 11.77
N TYR A 35 -20.28 6.68 11.49
CA TYR A 35 -20.11 7.27 10.17
C TYR A 35 -18.67 7.05 9.67
N GLU A 36 -18.11 5.86 9.90
CA GLU A 36 -16.76 5.47 9.46
C GLU A 36 -16.62 5.65 7.94
N MET A 37 -16.01 6.75 7.51
CA MET A 37 -15.78 7.05 6.10
C MET A 37 -14.46 6.43 5.60
N SER A 38 -13.52 6.14 6.50
CA SER A 38 -12.25 5.48 6.17
C SER A 38 -12.49 4.15 5.46
N SER A 39 -13.30 3.27 6.05
CA SER A 39 -13.62 1.95 5.49
C SER A 39 -14.40 2.04 4.18
N VAL A 40 -15.32 3.02 4.06
CA VAL A 40 -16.06 3.27 2.82
C VAL A 40 -15.12 3.67 1.69
N VAL A 41 -14.23 4.64 1.93
CA VAL A 41 -13.29 5.15 0.92
C VAL A 41 -12.27 4.07 0.52
N GLU A 42 -11.78 3.29 1.48
CA GLU A 42 -10.92 2.14 1.21
C GLU A 42 -11.63 1.08 0.36
N LYS A 43 -12.86 0.71 0.73
CA LYS A 43 -13.66 -0.26 -0.03
C LYS A 43 -13.92 0.21 -1.46
N MET A 44 -14.19 1.51 -1.66
CA MET A 44 -14.36 2.08 -3.01
C MET A 44 -13.07 1.96 -3.84
N MET A 45 -11.90 2.23 -3.26
CA MET A 45 -10.62 2.07 -3.93
C MET A 45 -10.37 0.59 -4.27
N ASN A 46 -10.55 -0.32 -3.30
CA ASN A 46 -10.36 -1.76 -3.48
C ASN A 46 -11.29 -2.34 -4.56
N LEU A 47 -12.57 -1.96 -4.58
CA LEU A 47 -13.50 -2.36 -5.63
C LEU A 47 -13.09 -1.84 -7.01
N THR A 48 -12.68 -0.58 -7.09
CA THR A 48 -12.25 0.05 -8.35
C THR A 48 -11.00 -0.64 -8.92
N LEU A 49 -10.01 -0.91 -8.08
CA LEU A 49 -8.81 -1.64 -8.47
C LEU A 49 -9.11 -3.12 -8.77
N GLY A 50 -10.00 -3.72 -8.00
CA GLY A 50 -10.43 -5.11 -8.14
C GLY A 50 -11.17 -5.39 -9.45
N CYS A 51 -11.66 -4.37 -10.17
CA CYS A 51 -12.16 -4.53 -11.53
C CYS A 51 -11.05 -4.85 -12.55
N PHE A 52 -9.78 -4.57 -12.24
CA PHE A 52 -8.65 -4.71 -13.17
C PHE A 52 -7.58 -5.69 -12.69
N TYR A 53 -7.43 -5.84 -11.38
CA TYR A 53 -6.34 -6.61 -10.78
C TYR A 53 -6.85 -7.78 -9.94
N THR A 54 -6.03 -8.83 -9.85
CA THR A 54 -6.28 -10.01 -9.00
C THR A 54 -6.25 -9.65 -7.52
N GLU A 55 -6.73 -10.55 -6.66
CA GLU A 55 -6.70 -10.36 -5.20
C GLU A 55 -5.26 -10.16 -4.69
N GLU A 56 -4.32 -10.98 -5.13
CA GLU A 56 -2.88 -10.81 -4.87
C GLU A 56 -2.36 -9.43 -5.34
N GLY A 57 -2.84 -8.92 -6.47
CA GLY A 57 -2.52 -7.56 -6.91
C GLY A 57 -3.03 -6.48 -5.95
N LEU A 58 -4.18 -6.69 -5.32
CA LEU A 58 -4.70 -5.79 -4.29
C LEU A 58 -3.88 -5.88 -2.99
N GLU A 59 -3.37 -7.07 -2.64
CA GLU A 59 -2.44 -7.23 -1.52
C GLU A 59 -1.15 -6.43 -1.74
N TRP A 60 -0.60 -6.44 -2.96
CA TRP A 60 0.54 -5.57 -3.31
C TRP A 60 0.25 -4.08 -3.18
N VAL A 61 -0.96 -3.65 -3.55
CA VAL A 61 -1.39 -2.25 -3.34
C VAL A 61 -1.49 -1.93 -1.85
N SER A 62 -2.10 -2.82 -1.06
CA SER A 62 -2.22 -2.69 0.39
C SER A 62 -0.86 -2.58 1.05
N TRP A 63 0.04 -3.53 0.77
CA TRP A 63 1.42 -3.53 1.24
C TRP A 63 2.16 -2.24 0.85
N PHE A 64 2.00 -1.78 -0.39
CA PHE A 64 2.63 -0.54 -0.83
C PHE A 64 2.18 0.68 -0.01
N ILE A 65 0.89 0.75 0.33
CA ILE A 65 0.29 1.86 1.06
C ILE A 65 0.67 1.82 2.54
N PHE A 66 0.45 0.68 3.19
CA PHE A 66 0.51 0.57 4.65
C PHE A 66 1.89 0.11 5.14
N ASP A 67 2.45 -0.95 4.57
CA ASP A 67 3.73 -1.49 5.00
C ASP A 67 4.91 -0.71 4.44
N ASN A 68 4.87 -0.33 3.18
CA ASN A 68 5.95 0.41 2.51
C ASN A 68 5.80 1.93 2.62
N GLU A 69 4.76 2.42 3.31
CA GLU A 69 4.47 3.84 3.53
C GLU A 69 4.48 4.66 2.24
N TRP A 70 3.82 4.17 1.19
CA TRP A 70 3.83 4.78 -0.14
C TRP A 70 5.22 4.86 -0.81
N GLY A 71 6.10 3.90 -0.49
CA GLY A 71 7.48 3.86 -0.97
C GLY A 71 8.45 4.72 -0.17
N LYS A 72 8.04 5.26 0.99
CA LYS A 72 8.90 6.08 1.85
C LYS A 72 9.64 5.28 2.91
N ARG A 73 9.15 4.08 3.26
CA ARG A 73 9.78 3.28 4.30
C ARG A 73 11.19 2.89 3.88
N ASN A 74 12.15 3.13 4.77
CA ASN A 74 13.52 2.70 4.58
C ASN A 74 13.69 1.30 5.18
N TRP A 75 14.01 0.34 4.32
CA TRP A 75 14.20 -1.06 4.70
C TRP A 75 15.65 -1.41 5.08
N ARG A 76 16.51 -0.39 5.31
CA ARG A 76 17.85 -0.56 5.89
C ARG A 76 17.80 -0.62 7.41
N GLY A 77 18.78 -1.30 8.02
CA GLY A 77 18.96 -1.38 9.47
C GLY A 77 18.24 -2.56 10.10
N PRO A 78 18.41 -2.82 11.42
CA PRO A 78 17.82 -3.98 12.06
C PRO A 78 16.29 -3.89 12.03
N LEU A 79 15.69 -4.64 11.12
CA LEU A 79 14.25 -4.83 11.05
C LEU A 79 13.85 -5.98 11.98
N TYR A 80 12.66 -5.89 12.57
CA TYR A 80 12.11 -6.94 13.41
C TYR A 80 10.69 -7.25 12.97
N GLU A 81 10.32 -8.52 13.03
CA GLU A 81 8.96 -9.00 12.84
C GLU A 81 8.60 -9.96 13.96
N ARG A 82 7.30 -10.19 14.17
CA ARG A 82 6.85 -11.22 15.10
C ARG A 82 6.70 -12.53 14.33
N ASP A 83 7.29 -13.59 14.87
CA ASP A 83 7.04 -14.95 14.38
C ASP A 83 5.62 -15.43 14.76
N ALA A 84 5.26 -16.65 14.37
CA ALA A 84 3.95 -17.25 14.63
C ALA A 84 3.65 -17.37 16.14
N GLU A 85 4.69 -17.43 16.97
CA GLU A 85 4.64 -17.49 18.43
C GLU A 85 4.67 -16.10 19.09
N GLY A 86 4.70 -15.03 18.29
CA GLY A 86 4.65 -13.64 18.75
C GLY A 86 5.99 -13.07 19.23
N LYS A 87 7.10 -13.80 19.08
CA LYS A 87 8.44 -13.38 19.47
C LYS A 87 9.05 -12.50 18.39
N LEU A 88 9.77 -11.45 18.83
CA LEU A 88 10.52 -10.57 17.94
C LEU A 88 11.73 -11.30 17.36
N VAL A 89 11.71 -11.52 16.06
CA VAL A 89 12.82 -12.07 15.27
C VAL A 89 13.39 -10.98 14.36
N LYS A 90 14.72 -11.02 14.16
CA LYS A 90 15.41 -10.07 13.28
C LYS A 90 15.14 -10.45 11.83
N LYS A 91 14.57 -9.52 11.07
CA LYS A 91 14.30 -9.68 9.65
C LYS A 91 15.52 -9.27 8.83
N GLU A 92 15.70 -9.93 7.69
CA GLU A 92 16.70 -9.51 6.71
C GLU A 92 16.44 -8.07 6.26
N CYS A 93 17.53 -7.31 6.21
CA CYS A 93 17.49 -5.90 5.91
C CYS A 93 17.90 -5.71 4.45
N SER A 94 17.23 -4.83 3.74
CA SER A 94 17.62 -4.50 2.38
C SER A 94 18.90 -3.67 2.37
N LYS A 95 19.81 -3.97 1.43
CA LYS A 95 21.05 -3.20 1.22
C LYS A 95 20.77 -1.84 0.56
N ASP A 96 19.81 -1.79 -0.36
CA ASP A 96 19.47 -0.57 -1.09
C ASP A 96 18.40 0.27 -0.38
N GLY A 97 17.65 -0.34 0.55
CA GLY A 97 16.59 0.30 1.33
C GLY A 97 15.18 0.13 0.77
N HIS A 98 15.02 -0.64 -0.31
CA HIS A 98 13.72 -1.04 -0.85
C HIS A 98 13.22 -2.34 -0.22
N GLY A 99 11.90 -2.45 -0.06
CA GLY A 99 11.26 -3.57 0.65
C GLY A 99 10.98 -4.81 -0.18
N ALA A 100 11.05 -4.73 -1.51
CA ALA A 100 10.76 -5.83 -2.41
C ALA A 100 11.63 -5.75 -3.67
N HIS A 101 12.02 -6.92 -4.19
CA HIS A 101 12.86 -7.08 -5.37
C HIS A 101 12.29 -8.15 -6.30
N ASP A 102 12.55 -8.03 -7.60
CA ASP A 102 12.25 -9.07 -8.59
C ASP A 102 13.26 -10.23 -8.52
N GLU A 103 13.07 -11.25 -9.37
CA GLU A 103 13.96 -12.43 -9.47
C GLU A 103 15.42 -12.07 -9.84
N HIS A 104 15.64 -10.89 -10.42
CA HIS A 104 16.96 -10.38 -10.80
C HIS A 104 17.58 -9.48 -9.73
N GLY A 105 16.89 -9.26 -8.60
CA GLY A 105 17.33 -8.40 -7.53
C GLY A 105 17.15 -6.91 -7.80
N ASN A 106 16.31 -6.51 -8.76
CA ASN A 106 15.96 -5.10 -8.97
C ASN A 106 14.80 -4.70 -8.05
N PRO A 107 14.81 -3.50 -7.46
CA PRO A 107 13.73 -3.07 -6.59
C PRO A 107 12.42 -2.91 -7.35
N ILE A 108 11.34 -3.38 -6.75
CA ILE A 108 9.96 -3.26 -7.26
C ILE A 108 9.09 -2.54 -6.22
N CYS A 109 7.94 -2.04 -6.66
CA CYS A 109 6.94 -1.41 -5.79
C CYS A 109 7.50 -0.30 -4.89
N TYR A 110 8.58 0.40 -5.30
CA TYR A 110 9.19 1.49 -4.53
C TYR A 110 8.61 2.88 -4.85
N SER A 111 7.74 2.95 -5.86
CA SER A 111 7.02 4.16 -6.26
C SER A 111 5.68 3.77 -6.89
N ILE A 112 4.74 4.72 -7.00
CA ILE A 112 3.44 4.48 -7.67
C ILE A 112 3.63 3.94 -9.09
N LYS A 113 4.65 4.42 -9.82
CA LYS A 113 4.97 3.96 -11.17
C LYS A 113 5.51 2.53 -11.18
N SER A 114 6.41 2.21 -10.26
CA SER A 114 6.97 0.86 -10.14
C SER A 114 5.90 -0.16 -9.71
N LEU A 115 5.03 0.21 -8.76
CA LEU A 115 3.86 -0.59 -8.38
C LEU A 115 2.94 -0.83 -9.59
N HIS A 116 2.59 0.22 -10.33
CA HIS A 116 1.73 0.08 -11.51
C HIS A 116 2.33 -0.87 -12.54
N ALA A 117 3.63 -0.73 -12.84
CA ALA A 117 4.33 -1.62 -13.76
C ALA A 117 4.28 -3.09 -13.30
N HIS A 118 4.54 -3.33 -12.02
CA HIS A 118 4.47 -4.67 -11.42
C HIS A 118 3.08 -5.29 -11.52
N LEU A 119 2.03 -4.51 -11.22
CA LEU A 119 0.64 -4.97 -11.35
C LEU A 119 0.22 -5.25 -12.79
N GLN A 120 0.67 -4.43 -13.76
CA GLN A 120 0.38 -4.64 -15.17
C GLN A 120 1.04 -5.92 -15.72
N GLN A 121 2.21 -6.29 -15.19
CA GLN A 121 2.95 -7.46 -15.66
C GLN A 121 2.42 -8.77 -15.06
N ASN A 122 2.03 -8.76 -13.77
CA ASN A 122 1.84 -10.00 -13.02
C ASN A 122 0.41 -10.22 -12.50
N HIS A 123 -0.43 -9.18 -12.41
CA HIS A 123 -1.67 -9.23 -11.63
C HIS A 123 -2.89 -8.68 -12.36
N LEU A 124 -2.88 -8.64 -13.70
CA LEU A 124 -4.09 -8.32 -14.47
C LEU A 124 -5.10 -9.46 -14.38
N LYS A 125 -6.37 -9.12 -14.19
CA LYS A 125 -7.46 -10.11 -14.36
C LYS A 125 -7.60 -10.45 -15.83
N SER A 126 -7.73 -11.76 -16.10
CA SER A 126 -8.07 -12.33 -17.40
C SER A 126 -9.54 -12.10 -17.78
#